data_AF-A0A7X0RV00-F1
#
_entry.id   AF-A0A7X0RV00-F1
#
_cell.length_a   1.000
_cell.length_b   1.000
_cell.length_c   1.000
_cell.angle_alpha   90.00
_cell.angle_beta   90.00
_cell.angle_gamma   90.00
#
_symmetry.space_group_name_H-M   'P 1'
#
loop_
_entity.id
_entity.type
_entity.pdbx_description
1 polymer ?
#
loop_
_entity_poly.entity_id
_entity_poly.type
_entity_poly.pdbx_seq_one_letter_code
_entity_poly.pdbx_strand_id
1 'polypeptide(L)'
;MEDYLSIYLPRDKHDFERVYNLPTLSPSIVNSIIPKLVEWLQDINWPIATEIAEFLLKHPEETIPHIKEVLADLARIALTPTEGEKLEEVNETAQEILKMIDNV
;
A
#
# COMPACT_ATOMS: atom_id res chain seq x y z
N MET A 1 10.99 -17.49 -6.07
CA MET A 1 11.46 -16.37 -6.92
C MET A 1 11.27 -15.03 -6.22
N GLU A 2 10.32 -14.86 -5.29
CA GLU A 2 10.12 -13.61 -4.53
C GLU A 2 11.27 -13.24 -3.57
N ASP A 3 12.03 -14.24 -3.10
CA ASP A 3 12.99 -14.07 -1.99
C ASP A 3 14.17 -13.13 -2.30
N TYR A 4 14.58 -12.97 -3.56
CA TYR A 4 15.74 -12.13 -3.91
C TYR A 4 15.43 -10.63 -3.93
N LEU A 5 14.15 -10.23 -4.04
CA LEU A 5 13.77 -8.82 -4.05
C LEU A 5 13.65 -8.23 -2.65
N SER A 6 13.52 -9.08 -1.63
CA SER A 6 13.46 -8.69 -0.21
C SER A 6 14.68 -7.90 0.25
N ILE A 7 15.81 -8.03 -0.45
CA ILE A 7 17.04 -7.28 -0.16
C ILE A 7 16.90 -5.78 -0.43
N TYR A 8 15.92 -5.37 -1.25
CA TYR A 8 15.66 -3.97 -1.61
C TYR A 8 14.53 -3.31 -0.82
N LEU A 9 13.72 -4.10 -0.11
CA LEU A 9 12.61 -3.61 0.71
C LEU A 9 13.09 -3.20 2.11
N PRO A 10 12.44 -2.25 2.81
CA PRO A 10 12.74 -1.97 4.21
C PRO A 10 12.70 -3.24 5.06
N ARG A 11 13.60 -3.36 6.05
CA ARG A 11 13.65 -4.49 6.98
C ARG A 11 12.70 -4.32 8.16
N ASP A 12 12.51 -3.06 8.58
CA ASP A 12 11.66 -2.67 9.69
C ASP A 12 11.21 -1.20 9.53
N LYS A 13 10.30 -0.77 10.40
CA LYS A 13 9.65 0.56 10.37
C LYS A 13 10.58 1.76 10.58
N HIS A 14 11.87 1.57 10.90
CA HIS A 14 12.88 2.63 11.01
C HIS A 14 14.02 2.47 9.98
N ASP A 15 13.86 1.61 8.97
CA ASP A 15 14.92 1.33 7.99
C ASP A 15 15.03 2.41 6.90
N PHE A 16 15.34 3.64 7.32
CA PHE A 16 15.58 4.78 6.44
C PHE A 16 16.72 4.53 5.45
N GLU A 17 17.72 3.72 5.83
CA GLU A 17 18.84 3.35 4.96
C GLU A 17 18.33 2.72 3.65
N ARG A 18 17.46 1.71 3.73
CA ARG A 18 16.92 1.07 2.53
C ARG A 18 15.98 1.99 1.76
N VAL A 19 15.17 2.80 2.44
CA VAL A 19 14.27 3.75 1.79
C VAL A 19 15.05 4.79 0.98
N TYR A 20 16.14 5.33 1.52
CA TYR A 20 16.98 6.31 0.80
C TYR A 20 17.80 5.69 -0.34
N ASN A 21 17.97 4.37 -0.36
CA ASN A 21 18.58 3.66 -1.48
C ASN A 21 17.61 3.39 -2.64
N LEU A 22 16.29 3.45 -2.42
CA LEU A 22 15.29 3.17 -3.47
C LEU A 22 15.49 3.97 -4.77
N PRO A 23 15.81 5.28 -4.75
CA PRO A 23 16.02 6.06 -5.97
C PRO A 23 17.25 5.64 -6.80
N THR A 24 18.14 4.81 -6.24
CA THR A 24 19.36 4.34 -6.91
C THR A 24 19.14 3.04 -7.70
N LEU A 25 17.99 2.40 -7.51
CA LEU A 25 17.65 1.12 -8.13
C LEU A 25 17.32 1.29 -9.61
N SER A 26 17.55 0.24 -10.41
CA SER A 26 17.12 0.24 -11.81
C SER A 26 15.60 0.23 -11.91
N PRO A 27 15.00 0.81 -12.98
CA PRO A 27 13.55 0.81 -13.17
C PRO A 27 12.93 -0.59 -13.11
N SER A 28 13.61 -1.61 -13.63
CA SER A 28 13.16 -3.00 -13.55
C SER A 28 13.00 -3.52 -12.12
N ILE A 29 13.90 -3.15 -11.21
CA ILE A 29 13.84 -3.53 -9.80
C ILE A 29 12.72 -2.76 -9.13
N VAL A 30 12.67 -1.43 -9.34
CA VAL A 30 11.62 -0.57 -8.78
C VAL A 30 10.23 -1.11 -9.11
N ASN A 31 9.97 -1.38 -10.39
CA ASN A 31 8.68 -1.89 -10.85
C ASN A 31 8.32 -3.24 -10.22
N SER A 32 9.33 -4.05 -9.88
CA SER A 32 9.12 -5.36 -9.24
C SER A 32 8.83 -5.26 -7.74
N ILE A 33 9.29 -4.21 -7.06
CA ILE A 33 9.13 -4.05 -5.59
C ILE A 33 7.98 -3.13 -5.19
N ILE A 34 7.45 -2.30 -6.10
CA ILE A 34 6.31 -1.41 -5.83
C ILE A 34 5.12 -2.09 -5.15
N PRO A 35 4.65 -3.29 -5.58
CA PRO A 35 3.54 -3.96 -4.91
C PRO A 35 3.79 -4.16 -3.41
N LYS A 36 5.04 -4.46 -3.03
CA LYS A 36 5.46 -4.65 -1.64
C LYS A 36 5.75 -3.35 -0.90
N LEU A 37 6.16 -2.30 -1.60
CA LEU A 37 6.32 -0.98 -0.99
C LEU A 37 4.97 -0.39 -0.55
N VAL A 38 3.89 -0.65 -1.29
CA VAL A 38 2.53 -0.22 -0.89
C VAL A 38 2.13 -0.80 0.48
N GLU A 39 2.59 -1.99 0.86
CA GLU A 39 2.32 -2.59 2.17
C GLU A 39 2.86 -1.74 3.34
N TRP A 40 3.89 -0.93 3.11
CA TRP A 40 4.45 -0.04 4.13
C TRP A 40 3.60 1.20 4.42
N LEU A 41 2.52 1.41 3.65
CA LEU A 41 1.51 2.43 3.93
C LEU A 41 0.37 1.93 4.84
N GLN A 42 0.36 0.64 5.21
CA GLN A 42 -0.69 0.07 6.07
C GLN A 42 -0.72 0.70 7.47
N ASP A 43 0.43 1.12 8.00
CA ASP A 43 0.53 1.85 9.26
C ASP A 43 1.31 3.15 9.03
N ILE A 44 0.56 4.23 8.85
CA ILE A 44 1.12 5.57 8.63
C ILE A 44 1.90 6.10 9.85
N ASN A 45 1.80 5.45 11.02
CA ASN A 45 2.61 5.80 12.18
C ASN A 45 4.04 5.25 12.10
N TRP A 46 4.36 4.41 11.12
CA TRP A 46 5.73 3.98 10.89
C TRP A 46 6.58 5.17 10.44
N PRO A 47 7.74 5.40 11.08
CA PRO A 47 8.59 6.55 10.76
C PRO A 47 8.98 6.67 9.29
N ILE A 48 9.06 5.56 8.55
CA ILE A 48 9.40 5.53 7.12
C ILE A 48 8.20 5.64 6.16
N ALA A 49 6.97 5.65 6.67
CA ALA A 49 5.77 5.56 5.83
C ALA A 49 5.63 6.79 4.91
N THR A 50 5.98 7.98 5.40
CA THR A 50 5.95 9.22 4.61
C THR A 50 6.95 9.17 3.46
N GLU A 51 8.19 8.75 3.71
CA GLU A 51 9.24 8.66 2.70
C GLU A 51 8.91 7.61 1.64
N ILE A 52 8.28 6.50 2.04
CA ILE A 52 7.78 5.50 1.09
C ILE A 52 6.64 6.07 0.24
N ALA A 53 5.68 6.80 0.85
CA ALA A 53 4.62 7.45 0.09
C ALA A 53 5.18 8.45 -0.93
N GLU A 54 6.14 9.28 -0.52
CA GLU A 54 6.83 10.23 -1.43
C GLU A 54 7.58 9.54 -2.56
N PHE A 55 8.18 8.37 -2.29
CA PHE A 55 8.80 7.55 -3.32
C PHE A 55 7.76 7.01 -4.30
N LEU A 56 6.68 6.39 -3.81
CA LEU A 56 5.60 5.83 -4.64
C LEU A 56 4.93 6.89 -5.52
N LEU A 57 4.76 8.12 -5.02
CA LEU A 57 4.23 9.25 -5.79
C LEU A 57 5.07 9.62 -7.02
N LYS A 58 6.36 9.24 -7.06
CA LYS A 58 7.24 9.43 -8.23
C LYS A 58 7.08 8.32 -9.29
N HIS A 59 6.35 7.25 -8.96
CA HIS A 59 6.10 6.08 -9.82
C HIS A 59 4.59 5.80 -9.94
N PRO A 60 3.77 6.77 -10.41
CA PRO A 60 2.31 6.66 -10.37
C PRO A 60 1.77 5.57 -11.30
N GLU A 61 2.39 5.35 -12.47
CA GLU A 61 1.91 4.36 -13.44
C GLU A 61 1.98 2.94 -12.87
N GLU A 62 3.04 2.64 -12.14
CA GLU A 62 3.25 1.37 -11.46
C GLU A 62 2.51 1.27 -10.13
N THR A 63 2.34 2.39 -9.41
CA THR A 63 1.72 2.40 -8.07
C THR A 63 0.18 2.33 -8.14
N ILE A 64 -0.44 3.09 -9.05
CA ILE A 64 -1.90 3.24 -9.12
C ILE A 64 -2.65 1.89 -9.23
N PRO A 65 -2.22 0.91 -10.05
CA PRO A 65 -2.88 -0.40 -10.12
C PRO A 65 -3.03 -1.07 -8.75
N HIS A 66 -2.00 -1.01 -7.90
CA HIS A 66 -2.02 -1.64 -6.58
C HIS A 66 -2.89 -0.88 -5.58
N ILE A 67 -2.92 0.45 -5.66
CA ILE A 67 -3.86 1.25 -4.86
C ILE A 67 -5.31 0.92 -5.27
N LYS A 68 -5.57 0.75 -6.57
CA LYS A 68 -6.90 0.35 -7.07
C LYS A 68 -7.32 -1.04 -6.58
N GLU A 69 -6.38 -1.99 -6.47
CA GLU A 69 -6.65 -3.32 -5.91
C GLU A 69 -7.12 -3.21 -4.45
N VAL A 70 -6.41 -2.44 -3.62
CA VAL A 70 -6.79 -2.20 -2.21
C VAL A 70 -8.17 -1.54 -2.11
N LEU A 71 -8.43 -0.52 -2.93
CA LEU A 71 -9.72 0.17 -2.94
C LEU A 71 -10.86 -0.71 -3.47
N ALA A 72 -10.59 -1.60 -4.42
CA ALA A 72 -11.57 -2.55 -4.94
C ALA A 72 -11.96 -3.57 -3.87
N ASP A 73 -11.01 -4.06 -3.08
CA ASP A 73 -11.29 -4.95 -1.95
C ASP A 73 -12.13 -4.23 -0.87
N LEU A 74 -11.82 -2.97 -0.56
CA LEU A 74 -12.62 -2.16 0.34
C LEU A 74 -14.06 -1.98 -0.19
N ALA A 75 -14.22 -1.70 -1.49
CA ALA A 75 -15.52 -1.60 -2.14
C ALA A 75 -16.29 -2.93 -2.10
N ARG A 76 -15.61 -4.07 -2.27
CA ARG A 76 -16.22 -5.39 -2.11
C ARG A 76 -16.74 -5.58 -0.68
N ILE A 77 -15.95 -5.24 0.33
CA ILE A 77 -16.36 -5.33 1.74
C ILE A 77 -17.60 -4.46 2.00
N ALA A 78 -17.61 -3.23 1.49
CA ALA A 78 -18.71 -2.29 1.69
C ALA A 78 -20.02 -2.71 0.99
N LEU A 79 -19.93 -3.24 -0.24
CA LEU A 79 -21.09 -3.45 -1.13
C LEU A 79 -21.51 -4.92 -1.24
N THR A 80 -20.59 -5.86 -1.06
CA THR A 80 -20.82 -7.31 -1.12
C THR A 80 -20.15 -8.02 0.07
N PRO A 81 -20.55 -7.70 1.31
CA PRO A 81 -19.95 -8.30 2.50
C PRO A 81 -20.35 -9.76 2.68
N THR A 82 -19.42 -10.54 3.21
CA THR A 82 -19.65 -11.86 3.77
C THR A 82 -20.45 -11.76 5.07
N GLU A 83 -21.04 -12.87 5.53
CA GLU A 83 -21.77 -12.88 6.80
C GLU A 83 -20.88 -12.56 8.01
N GLY A 84 -19.59 -12.95 7.97
CA GLY A 84 -18.62 -12.59 9.00
C GLY A 84 -18.36 -11.08 9.04
N GLU A 85 -18.13 -10.46 7.88
CA GLU A 85 -17.91 -9.01 7.77
C GLU A 85 -19.15 -8.20 8.22
N LYS A 86 -20.37 -8.73 8.00
CA LYS A 86 -21.61 -8.13 8.54
C LYS A 86 -21.72 -8.28 10.05
N LEU A 87 -21.42 -9.47 10.57
CA LEU A 87 -21.49 -9.74 12.01
C LEU A 87 -20.51 -8.87 12.80
N GLU A 88 -19.35 -8.58 12.22
CA GLU A 88 -18.32 -7.71 12.79
C GLU A 88 -18.48 -6.23 12.37
N GLU A 89 -19.55 -5.87 11.65
CA GLU A 89 -19.85 -4.51 11.19
C GLU A 89 -18.73 -3.85 10.35
N VAL A 90 -17.83 -4.66 9.77
CA VAL A 90 -16.69 -4.20 8.95
C VAL A 90 -17.18 -3.50 7.68
N ASN A 91 -18.30 -3.96 7.12
CA ASN A 91 -18.92 -3.36 5.95
C ASN A 91 -19.38 -1.91 6.20
N GLU A 92 -19.82 -1.59 7.42
CA GLU A 92 -20.27 -0.24 7.77
C GLU A 92 -19.07 0.71 7.82
N THR A 93 -17.99 0.28 8.47
CA THR A 93 -16.72 1.02 8.47
C THR A 93 -16.19 1.24 7.04
N ALA A 94 -16.23 0.20 6.20
CA ALA A 94 -15.80 0.31 4.80
C ALA A 94 -16.64 1.32 4.01
N GLN A 95 -17.96 1.37 4.23
CA GLN A 95 -18.84 2.36 3.61
C GLN A 95 -18.50 3.80 4.04
N GLU A 96 -18.17 4.02 5.31
CA GLU A 96 -17.75 5.32 5.80
C GLU A 96 -16.43 5.77 5.17
N ILE A 97 -15.45 4.88 5.08
CA ILE A 97 -14.16 5.17 4.45
C ILE A 97 -14.36 5.56 2.97
N LEU A 98 -15.16 4.80 2.22
CA LEU A 98 -15.42 5.13 0.81
C LEU A 98 -16.09 6.50 0.64
N LYS A 99 -17.03 6.86 1.53
CA LYS A 99 -17.61 8.21 1.55
C LYS A 99 -16.55 9.28 1.83
N MET A 100 -15.57 9.02 2.71
CA MET A 100 -14.50 9.98 2.96
C MET A 100 -13.63 10.19 1.71
N ILE A 101 -13.31 9.11 0.98
CA ILE A 101 -12.48 9.17 -0.24
C ILE A 101 -13.17 9.95 -1.36
N ASP A 102 -14.47 9.73 -1.58
CA ASP A 102 -15.24 10.43 -2.64
C ASP A 102 -15.39 11.95 -2.40
N ASN A 103 -15.08 12.42 -1.19
CA ASN A 103 -15.20 13.82 -0.78
C ASN A 103 -13.87 14.60 -0.78
N VAL A 104 -12.77 13.99 -1.24
CA VAL A 104 -11.43 14.61 -1.36
C VAL A 104 -11.18 15.04 -2.80
#